data_AF-A0A068RG41-F1
#
_entry.id   AF-A0A068RG41-F1
#
_cell.length_a   1.000
_cell.length_b   1.000
_cell.length_c   1.000
_cell.angle_alpha   90.00
_cell.angle_beta   90.00
_cell.angle_gamma   90.00
#
_symmetry.space_group_name_H-M   'P 1'
#
loop_
_entity.id
_entity.type
_entity.pdbx_description
1 polymer ?
#
loop_
_entity_poly.entity_id
_entity_poly.type
_entity_poly.pdbx_seq_one_letter_code
_entity_poly.pdbx_strand_id
1 'polypeptide(L)'
;MDTPTTFHHRSTFRPNTQDRSKQWRERFRQQCAERVKSARQNQVDKRRQNKLLEFAAMEEWENFKRIHEEAFKAEGIVDPDKLLEEEPLNDADEYLDEEAAYLRSLVFCFQCGNAPLELDISGKLRCPCCGFFATEKTVQSIQITVEQHEQVCPGRIGYSPEPGSDAIYGLCDTCDLMEVF
;
A
#
# COMPACT_ATOMS: atom_id res chain seq x y z
N MET A 1 -30.16 -7.03 -84.07
CA MET A 1 -31.23 -6.99 -83.05
C MET A 1 -30.50 -6.93 -81.73
N ASP A 2 -30.24 -5.72 -81.25
CA ASP A 2 -29.28 -5.48 -80.18
C ASP A 2 -30.03 -5.21 -78.87
N THR A 3 -29.73 -6.01 -77.84
CA THR A 3 -30.33 -5.92 -76.51
C THR A 3 -29.78 -4.73 -75.74
N PRO A 4 -30.62 -3.96 -75.00
CA PRO A 4 -30.12 -2.88 -74.16
C PRO A 4 -29.69 -3.42 -72.79
N THR A 5 -28.43 -3.20 -72.44
CA THR A 5 -27.85 -3.50 -71.13
C THR A 5 -28.23 -2.40 -70.14
N THR A 6 -29.18 -2.65 -69.24
CA THR A 6 -29.50 -1.75 -68.12
C THR A 6 -28.42 -1.86 -67.04
N PHE A 7 -27.64 -0.79 -66.87
CA PHE A 7 -26.71 -0.62 -65.75
C PHE A 7 -27.48 -0.33 -64.45
N HIS A 8 -27.46 -1.27 -63.50
CA HIS A 8 -27.89 -1.02 -62.14
C HIS A 8 -26.83 -0.20 -61.38
N HIS A 9 -27.14 1.07 -61.11
CA HIS A 9 -26.39 1.90 -60.18
C HIS A 9 -26.54 1.31 -58.76
N ARG A 10 -25.54 0.56 -58.28
CA ARG A 10 -25.44 0.22 -56.84
C ARG A 10 -25.06 1.50 -56.09
N SER A 11 -26.04 2.09 -55.42
CA SER A 11 -25.83 3.09 -54.37
C SER A 11 -24.93 2.48 -53.29
N THR A 12 -23.73 3.03 -53.11
CA THR A 12 -22.86 2.69 -51.99
C THR A 12 -23.40 3.39 -50.75
N PHE A 13 -24.29 2.72 -50.03
CA PHE A 13 -24.68 3.12 -48.68
C PHE A 13 -23.41 3.11 -47.81
N ARG A 14 -22.77 4.27 -47.61
CA ARG A 14 -21.68 4.42 -46.64
C ARG A 14 -22.32 4.34 -45.24
N PRO A 15 -21.98 3.35 -44.41
CA PRO A 15 -22.50 3.30 -43.05
C PRO A 15 -22.08 4.56 -42.29
N ASN A 16 -23.01 5.20 -41.60
CA ASN A 16 -22.77 6.43 -40.84
C ASN A 16 -21.73 6.19 -39.74
N THR A 17 -20.46 6.49 -40.03
CA THR A 17 -19.31 6.27 -39.14
C THR A 17 -19.43 7.05 -37.83
N GLN A 18 -20.18 8.16 -37.85
CA GLN A 18 -20.43 9.02 -36.70
C GLN A 18 -21.30 8.32 -35.64
N ASP A 19 -22.30 7.54 -36.06
CA ASP A 19 -23.19 6.80 -35.14
C ASP A 19 -22.48 5.61 -34.50
N ARG A 20 -21.63 4.90 -35.25
CA ARG A 20 -20.78 3.81 -34.70
C ARG A 20 -19.80 4.36 -33.66
N SER A 21 -19.23 5.53 -33.90
CA SER A 21 -18.33 6.20 -32.95
C SER A 21 -19.05 6.65 -31.67
N LYS A 22 -20.28 7.18 -31.79
CA LYS A 22 -21.13 7.53 -30.62
C LYS A 22 -21.51 6.28 -29.81
N GLN A 23 -21.95 5.22 -30.46
CA GLN A 23 -22.29 3.96 -29.80
C GLN A 23 -21.09 3.32 -29.09
N TRP A 24 -19.90 3.35 -29.70
CA TRP A 24 -18.68 2.84 -29.06
C TRP A 24 -18.32 3.65 -27.81
N ARG A 25 -18.35 4.99 -27.90
CA ARG A 25 -18.09 5.86 -26.74
C ARG A 25 -19.07 5.63 -25.60
N GLU A 26 -20.34 5.42 -25.92
CA GLU A 26 -21.38 5.14 -24.92
C GLU A 26 -21.15 3.77 -24.27
N ARG A 27 -20.87 2.72 -25.04
CA ARG A 27 -20.52 1.40 -24.50
C ARG A 27 -19.27 1.45 -23.63
N PHE A 28 -18.26 2.21 -24.04
CA PHE A 28 -17.04 2.38 -23.26
C PHE A 28 -17.32 3.09 -21.93
N ARG A 29 -18.13 4.17 -21.94
CA ARG A 29 -18.57 4.84 -20.71
C ARG A 29 -19.34 3.92 -19.78
N GLN A 30 -20.27 3.13 -20.31
CA GLN A 30 -21.02 2.14 -19.53
C GLN A 30 -20.11 1.08 -18.93
N GLN A 31 -19.17 0.54 -19.70
CA GLN A 31 -18.19 -0.42 -19.19
C GLN A 31 -17.32 0.17 -18.08
N CYS A 32 -16.87 1.42 -18.21
CA CYS A 32 -16.15 2.10 -17.14
C CYS A 32 -17.02 2.31 -15.89
N ALA A 33 -18.28 2.74 -16.06
CA ALA A 33 -19.21 2.93 -14.96
C ALA A 33 -19.47 1.61 -14.20
N GLU A 34 -19.71 0.52 -14.91
CA GLU A 34 -19.90 -0.81 -14.33
C GLU A 34 -18.64 -1.32 -13.62
N ARG A 35 -17.44 -1.09 -14.18
CA ARG A 35 -16.19 -1.44 -13.51
C ARG A 35 -16.01 -0.69 -12.20
N VAL A 36 -16.28 0.62 -12.18
CA VAL A 36 -16.20 1.43 -10.95
C VAL A 36 -17.22 0.97 -9.93
N LYS A 37 -18.46 0.67 -10.35
CA LYS A 37 -19.51 0.16 -9.48
C LYS A 37 -19.15 -1.19 -8.87
N SER A 38 -18.67 -2.13 -9.69
CA SER A 38 -18.22 -3.45 -9.25
C SER A 38 -17.01 -3.36 -8.31
N ALA A 39 -16.03 -2.49 -8.61
CA ALA A 39 -14.89 -2.27 -7.73
C ALA A 39 -15.31 -1.74 -6.35
N ARG A 40 -16.25 -0.80 -6.30
CA ARG A 40 -16.83 -0.29 -5.04
C ARG A 40 -17.55 -1.40 -4.26
N GLN A 41 -18.37 -2.20 -4.95
CA GLN A 41 -19.09 -3.30 -4.31
C GLN A 41 -18.13 -4.35 -3.74
N ASN A 42 -17.11 -4.74 -4.50
CA ASN A 42 -16.08 -5.68 -4.04
C ASN A 42 -15.31 -5.16 -2.81
N GLN A 43 -15.03 -3.85 -2.74
CA GLN A 43 -14.41 -3.26 -1.55
C GLN A 43 -15.33 -3.34 -0.32
N VAL A 44 -16.63 -3.09 -0.48
CA VAL A 44 -17.62 -3.21 0.59
C VAL A 44 -17.72 -4.67 1.06
N ASP A 45 -17.78 -5.61 0.13
CA ASP A 45 -17.90 -7.04 0.45
C ASP A 45 -16.64 -7.56 1.14
N LYS A 46 -15.45 -7.13 0.70
CA LYS A 46 -14.18 -7.45 1.38
C LYS A 46 -14.15 -6.92 2.82
N ARG A 47 -14.63 -5.69 3.06
CA ARG A 47 -14.72 -5.15 4.44
C ARG A 47 -15.67 -5.95 5.32
N ARG A 48 -16.80 -6.39 4.77
CA ARG A 48 -17.77 -7.24 5.49
C ARG A 48 -17.17 -8.59 5.84
N GLN A 49 -16.49 -9.24 4.87
CA GLN A 49 -15.79 -10.50 5.09
C GLN A 49 -14.71 -10.37 6.16
N ASN A 50 -13.86 -9.34 6.08
CA ASN A 50 -12.83 -9.09 7.09
C ASN A 50 -13.44 -8.96 8.49
N LYS A 51 -14.52 -8.19 8.65
CA LYS A 51 -15.19 -8.03 9.95
C LYS A 51 -15.79 -9.33 10.48
N LEU A 52 -16.31 -10.19 9.59
CA LEU A 52 -16.81 -11.52 9.99
C LEU A 52 -15.68 -12.44 10.43
N LEU A 53 -14.52 -12.39 9.75
CA LEU A 53 -13.34 -13.16 10.12
C LEU A 53 -12.77 -12.70 11.47
N GLU A 54 -12.74 -11.38 11.73
CA GLU A 54 -12.33 -10.83 13.03
C GLU A 54 -13.21 -11.35 14.17
N PHE A 55 -14.53 -11.38 13.96
CA PHE A 55 -15.47 -11.91 14.96
C PHE A 55 -15.26 -13.41 15.19
N ALA A 56 -15.11 -14.20 14.12
CA ALA A 56 -14.85 -15.63 14.22
C ALA A 56 -13.52 -15.92 14.95
N ALA A 57 -12.46 -15.16 14.65
CA ALA A 57 -11.17 -15.29 15.32
C ALA A 57 -11.26 -14.97 16.82
N MET A 58 -12.05 -13.96 17.21
CA MET A 58 -12.31 -13.67 18.62
C MET A 58 -13.03 -14.83 19.32
N GLU A 59 -14.06 -15.39 18.70
CA GLU A 59 -14.80 -16.52 19.26
C GLU A 59 -13.92 -17.78 19.41
N GLU A 60 -13.10 -18.08 18.41
CA GLU A 60 -12.12 -19.17 18.47
C GLU A 60 -11.09 -18.95 19.58
N TRP A 61 -10.62 -17.72 19.75
CA TRP A 61 -9.68 -17.35 20.80
C TRP A 61 -10.27 -17.48 22.20
N GLU A 62 -11.50 -17.02 22.41
CA GLU A 62 -12.22 -17.17 23.67
C GLU A 62 -12.46 -18.65 23.99
N ASN A 63 -12.85 -19.44 22.99
CA ASN A 63 -13.05 -20.87 23.16
C ASN A 63 -11.73 -21.59 23.50
N PHE A 64 -10.64 -21.23 22.82
CA PHE A 64 -9.30 -21.75 23.11
C PHE A 64 -8.88 -21.45 24.56
N LYS A 65 -9.02 -20.18 25.00
CA LYS A 65 -8.73 -19.78 26.38
C LYS A 65 -9.53 -20.59 27.40
N ARG A 66 -10.84 -20.72 27.17
CA ARG A 66 -11.73 -21.46 28.07
C ARG A 66 -11.32 -22.93 28.19
N ILE A 67 -11.03 -23.60 27.08
CA ILE A 67 -10.56 -25.01 27.08
C ILE A 67 -9.25 -25.14 27.86
N HIS A 68 -8.30 -24.21 27.65
CA HIS A 68 -7.04 -24.22 28.37
C HIS A 68 -7.20 -23.96 29.87
N GLU A 69 -8.01 -22.99 30.27
CA GLU A 69 -8.30 -22.71 31.68
C GLU A 69 -8.99 -23.90 32.37
N GLU A 70 -9.91 -24.58 31.68
CA GLU A 70 -10.56 -25.80 32.17
C GLU A 70 -9.54 -26.94 32.34
N ALA A 71 -8.59 -27.09 31.41
CA ALA A 71 -7.49 -28.05 31.51
C ALA A 71 -6.54 -27.76 32.68
N PHE A 72 -6.12 -26.50 32.84
CA PHE A 72 -5.28 -26.08 33.98
C PHE A 72 -5.98 -26.33 35.32
N LYS A 73 -7.28 -26.03 35.42
CA LYS A 73 -8.08 -26.34 36.61
C LYS A 73 -8.16 -27.84 36.88
N ALA A 74 -8.30 -28.67 35.85
CA ALA A 74 -8.33 -30.13 35.98
C ALA A 74 -6.99 -30.69 36.50
N GLU A 75 -5.87 -30.05 36.15
CA GLU A 75 -4.53 -30.41 36.64
C GLU A 75 -4.20 -29.79 38.01
N GLY A 76 -5.11 -29.02 38.61
CA GLY A 76 -4.92 -28.39 39.91
C GLY A 76 -4.04 -27.13 39.88
N ILE A 77 -3.76 -26.59 38.69
CA ILE A 77 -3.01 -25.34 38.50
C ILE A 77 -4.00 -24.18 38.65
N VAL A 78 -3.96 -23.53 39.83
CA VAL A 78 -4.86 -22.42 40.18
C VAL A 78 -4.38 -21.08 39.58
N ASP A 79 -3.10 -20.99 39.26
CA ASP A 79 -2.46 -19.77 38.75
C ASP A 79 -1.34 -20.15 37.75
N PRO A 80 -1.59 -20.08 36.43
CA PRO A 80 -0.60 -20.36 35.41
C PRO A 80 0.58 -19.39 35.45
N ASP A 81 0.38 -18.16 35.95
CA ASP A 81 1.44 -17.16 36.03
C ASP A 81 2.51 -17.54 37.06
N LYS A 82 2.18 -18.44 38.02
CA LYS A 82 3.15 -19.01 38.97
C LYS A 82 4.00 -20.14 38.40
N LEU A 83 3.69 -20.64 37.19
CA LEU A 83 4.53 -21.60 36.47
C LEU A 83 5.59 -20.93 35.61
N LEU A 84 5.45 -19.62 35.37
CA LEU A 84 6.50 -18.84 34.73
C LEU A 84 7.58 -18.56 35.79
N GLU A 85 8.73 -19.21 35.64
CA GLU A 85 9.92 -18.82 36.38
C GLU A 85 10.29 -17.40 35.96
N GLU A 86 10.22 -16.44 36.88
CA GLU A 86 10.72 -15.09 36.68
C GLU A 86 12.25 -15.16 36.54
N GLU A 87 12.76 -15.29 35.31
CA GLU A 87 14.17 -15.00 35.05
C GLU A 87 14.46 -13.53 35.41
N PRO A 88 15.60 -13.22 36.04
CA PRO A 88 15.92 -11.85 36.42
C PRO A 88 15.97 -10.95 35.18
N LEU A 89 14.96 -10.07 35.06
CA LEU A 89 14.72 -9.15 33.93
C LEU A 89 15.87 -8.18 33.59
N ASN A 90 16.91 -8.09 34.43
CA ASN A 90 17.96 -7.08 34.29
C ASN A 90 18.73 -7.17 32.96
N ASP A 91 18.93 -8.37 32.40
CA ASP A 91 19.69 -8.55 31.15
C ASP A 91 18.79 -8.45 29.91
N ALA A 92 17.47 -8.63 30.06
CA ALA A 92 16.51 -8.56 28.96
C ALA A 92 16.11 -7.11 28.62
N ASP A 93 15.98 -6.26 29.64
CA ASP A 93 15.63 -4.84 29.43
C ASP A 93 16.75 -4.08 28.70
N GLU A 94 18.02 -4.37 29.00
CA GLU A 94 19.16 -3.74 28.31
C GLU A 94 19.22 -4.13 26.83
N TYR A 95 18.94 -5.40 26.50
CA TYR A 95 18.90 -5.88 25.11
C TYR A 95 17.75 -5.25 24.31
N LEU A 96 16.57 -5.12 24.91
CA LEU A 96 15.40 -4.49 24.27
C LEU A 96 15.62 -2.99 24.03
N ASP A 97 16.31 -2.31 24.94
CA ASP A 97 16.66 -0.90 24.77
C ASP A 97 17.69 -0.68 23.66
N GLU A 98 18.70 -1.57 23.54
CA GLU A 98 19.68 -1.53 22.45
C GLU A 98 19.04 -1.78 21.08
N GLU A 99 18.15 -2.78 20.97
CA GLU A 99 17.45 -3.10 19.73
C GLU A 99 16.49 -1.96 19.33
N ALA A 100 15.76 -1.39 20.29
CA ALA A 100 14.90 -0.23 20.05
C ALA A 100 15.70 1.00 19.63
N ALA A 101 16.89 1.23 20.20
CA ALA A 101 17.77 2.31 19.80
C ALA A 101 18.31 2.11 18.37
N TYR A 102 18.70 0.89 18.02
CA TYR A 102 19.13 0.55 16.66
C TYR A 102 18.01 0.78 15.64
N LEU A 103 16.79 0.28 15.91
CA LEU A 103 15.65 0.47 15.00
C LEU A 103 15.29 1.96 14.81
N ARG A 104 15.43 2.79 15.86
CA ARG A 104 15.22 4.26 15.75
C ARG A 104 16.29 4.96 14.90
N SER A 105 17.49 4.38 14.81
CA SER A 105 18.58 4.91 13.97
C SER A 105 18.46 4.56 12.49
N LEU A 106 17.62 3.57 12.14
CA LEU A 106 17.45 3.13 10.77
C LEU A 106 16.60 4.10 9.98
N VAL A 107 17.10 4.52 8.82
CA VAL A 107 16.35 5.34 7.88
C VAL A 107 15.61 4.44 6.91
N PHE A 108 14.28 4.40 7.02
CA PHE A 108 13.44 3.64 6.11
C PHE A 108 13.30 4.32 4.76
N CYS A 109 13.14 3.53 3.70
CA CYS A 109 12.98 4.04 2.36
C CYS A 109 11.70 4.88 2.23
N PHE A 110 11.84 6.15 1.85
CA PHE A 110 10.72 7.08 1.68
C PHE A 110 9.78 6.74 0.51
N GLN A 111 10.25 5.93 -0.45
CA GLN A 111 9.45 5.52 -1.60
C GLN A 111 8.49 4.37 -1.26
N CYS A 112 8.98 3.34 -0.56
CA CYS A 112 8.20 2.13 -0.31
C CYS A 112 7.79 1.95 1.16
N GLY A 113 8.47 2.60 2.10
CA GLY A 113 8.23 2.49 3.55
C GLY A 113 8.53 1.11 4.14
N ASN A 114 9.02 0.15 3.35
CA ASN A 114 9.03 -1.27 3.72
C ASN A 114 10.41 -1.81 4.11
N ALA A 115 11.50 -1.10 3.82
CA ALA A 115 12.85 -1.56 4.08
C ALA A 115 13.79 -0.40 4.48
N PRO A 116 14.77 -0.65 5.36
CA PRO A 116 15.82 0.32 5.65
C PRO A 116 16.69 0.59 4.42
N LEU A 117 17.28 1.78 4.35
CA LEU A 117 18.25 2.14 3.33
C LEU A 117 19.63 1.59 3.71
N GLU A 118 20.29 0.95 2.75
CA GLU A 118 21.61 0.34 2.91
C GLU A 118 22.66 1.11 2.11
N LEU A 119 23.89 1.21 2.63
CA LEU A 119 25.01 1.79 1.87
C LEU A 119 25.42 0.86 0.72
N ASP A 120 25.35 1.38 -0.49
CA ASP A 120 25.85 0.73 -1.69
C ASP A 120 27.38 0.96 -1.85
N ILE A 121 27.99 0.15 -2.71
CA ILE A 121 29.43 0.20 -3.08
C ILE A 121 29.82 1.58 -3.62
N SER A 122 28.85 2.31 -4.20
CA SER A 122 29.01 3.67 -4.71
C SER A 122 28.97 4.77 -3.62
N GLY A 123 28.76 4.42 -2.35
CA GLY A 123 28.58 5.37 -1.25
C GLY A 123 27.21 6.06 -1.25
N LYS A 124 26.25 5.59 -2.05
CA LYS A 124 24.85 6.03 -2.03
C LYS A 124 24.00 5.10 -1.16
N LEU A 125 22.94 5.62 -0.57
CA LEU A 125 21.96 4.83 0.16
C LEU A 125 20.95 4.22 -0.82
N ARG A 126 20.68 2.92 -0.70
CA ARG A 126 19.82 2.17 -1.62
C ARG A 126 18.80 1.32 -0.86
N CYS A 127 17.58 1.27 -1.37
CA CYS A 127 16.54 0.38 -0.87
C CYS A 127 16.62 -1.00 -1.56
N PRO A 128 16.70 -2.11 -0.81
CA PRO A 128 16.73 -3.46 -1.39
C PRO A 128 15.38 -3.89 -1.97
N CYS A 129 14.27 -3.28 -1.53
CA CYS A 129 12.92 -3.68 -1.94
C CYS A 129 12.47 -3.04 -3.26
N CYS A 130 12.63 -1.72 -3.41
CA CYS A 130 12.13 -0.99 -4.58
C CYS A 130 13.24 -0.44 -5.49
N GLY A 131 14.51 -0.57 -5.09
CA GLY A 131 15.65 -0.07 -5.87
C GLY A 131 15.84 1.45 -5.83
N PHE A 132 15.07 2.18 -5.02
CA PHE A 132 15.30 3.60 -4.72
C PHE A 132 16.75 3.81 -4.27
N PHE A 133 17.41 4.87 -4.76
CA PHE A 133 18.73 5.25 -4.33
C PHE A 133 18.84 6.77 -4.21
N ALA A 134 19.61 7.24 -3.23
CA ALA A 134 19.84 8.65 -2.98
C ALA A 134 21.20 8.85 -2.31
N THR A 135 21.73 10.08 -2.37
CA THR A 135 22.91 10.43 -1.58
C THR A 135 22.54 10.61 -0.11
N GLU A 136 23.50 10.44 0.80
CA GLU A 136 23.28 10.67 2.23
C GLU A 136 22.75 12.09 2.51
N LYS A 137 23.27 13.10 1.81
CA LYS A 137 22.80 14.49 1.92
C LYS A 137 21.33 14.63 1.54
N THR A 138 20.94 14.01 0.42
CA THR A 138 19.54 14.01 -0.06
C THR A 138 18.63 13.34 0.97
N VAL A 139 19.05 12.20 1.53
CA VAL A 139 18.30 11.50 2.58
C VAL A 139 18.14 12.36 3.84
N GLN A 140 19.21 13.02 4.30
CA GLN A 140 19.17 13.93 5.44
C GLN A 140 18.22 15.12 5.19
N SER A 141 18.28 15.73 4.00
CA SER A 141 17.36 16.82 3.63
C SER A 141 15.90 16.34 3.64
N ILE A 142 15.62 15.16 3.10
CA ILE A 142 14.29 14.55 3.13
C ILE A 142 13.83 14.34 4.58
N GLN A 143 14.67 13.79 5.46
CA GLN A 143 14.32 13.58 6.88
C GLN A 143 13.96 14.89 7.57
N ILE A 144 14.76 15.94 7.37
CA ILE A 144 14.52 17.26 7.95
C ILE A 144 13.17 17.81 7.47
N THR A 145 12.87 17.71 6.17
CA THR A 145 11.57 18.14 5.64
C THR A 145 10.42 17.35 6.25
N VAL A 146 10.54 16.02 6.39
CA VAL A 146 9.51 15.19 7.03
C VAL A 146 9.26 15.64 8.47
N GLU A 147 10.30 15.77 9.28
CA GLU A 147 10.20 16.15 10.69
C GLU A 147 9.56 17.53 10.87
N GLN A 148 9.91 18.49 10.01
CA GLN A 148 9.32 19.83 10.05
C GLN A 148 7.86 19.82 9.58
N HIS A 149 7.56 19.06 8.53
CA HIS A 149 6.23 18.96 7.96
C HIS A 149 5.25 18.26 8.91
N GLU A 150 5.65 17.17 9.57
CA GLU A 150 4.82 16.43 10.53
C GLU A 150 4.35 17.29 11.72
N GLN A 151 5.11 18.33 12.09
CA GLN A 151 4.72 19.26 13.15
C GLN A 151 3.58 20.22 12.74
N VAL A 152 3.38 20.43 11.43
CA VAL A 152 2.48 21.48 10.90
C VAL A 152 1.33 20.89 10.08
N CYS A 153 1.49 19.69 9.53
CA CYS A 153 0.51 19.07 8.64
C CYS A 153 0.33 17.57 8.97
N PRO A 154 -0.92 17.08 9.10
CA PRO A 154 -1.18 15.65 9.29
C PRO A 154 -1.05 14.82 8.00
N GLY A 155 -0.78 15.47 6.87
CA GLY A 155 -0.60 14.82 5.56
C GLY A 155 0.71 14.07 5.47
N ARG A 156 0.85 13.27 4.42
CA ARG A 156 2.08 12.51 4.15
C ARG A 156 2.75 13.01 2.88
N ILE A 157 4.06 13.12 2.93
CA ILE A 157 4.87 13.43 1.75
C ILE A 157 5.12 12.14 0.98
N GLY A 158 4.62 12.08 -0.25
CA GLY A 158 4.96 11.04 -1.22
C GLY A 158 6.19 11.47 -2.01
N TYR A 159 7.14 10.55 -2.16
CA TYR A 159 8.37 10.80 -2.91
C TYR A 159 8.32 10.11 -4.28
N SER A 160 8.94 10.73 -5.27
CA SER A 160 9.15 10.14 -6.58
C SER A 160 10.46 10.65 -7.19
N PRO A 161 11.36 9.75 -7.64
CA PRO A 161 12.54 10.16 -8.38
C PRO A 161 12.15 10.72 -9.75
N GLU A 162 12.89 11.73 -10.22
CA GLU A 162 12.72 12.29 -11.55
C GLU A 162 13.37 11.38 -12.61
N PRO A 163 12.63 10.98 -13.67
CA PRO A 163 13.22 10.22 -14.75
C PRO A 163 14.35 10.99 -15.46
N GLY A 164 15.57 10.46 -15.44
CA GLY A 164 16.73 11.04 -16.13
C GLY A 164 17.50 12.09 -15.33
N SER A 165 17.17 12.26 -14.04
CA SER A 165 17.90 13.11 -13.09
C SER A 165 18.11 12.35 -11.78
N ASP A 166 19.04 12.82 -10.95
CA ASP A 166 19.22 12.34 -9.56
C ASP A 166 18.26 13.08 -8.58
N ALA A 167 17.39 13.96 -9.11
CA ALA A 167 16.44 14.74 -8.32
C ALA A 167 15.26 13.90 -7.82
N ILE A 168 14.77 14.24 -6.62
CA ILE A 168 13.60 13.60 -6.00
C ILE A 168 12.55 14.66 -5.71
N TYR A 169 11.32 14.42 -6.16
CA TYR A 169 10.16 15.26 -5.83
C TYR A 169 9.46 14.71 -4.60
N GLY A 170 9.21 15.58 -3.62
CA GLY A 170 8.31 15.33 -2.50
C GLY A 170 7.01 16.12 -2.68
N LEU A 171 5.86 15.45 -2.56
CA LEU A 171 4.54 16.08 -2.62
C LEU A 171 3.70 15.66 -1.41
N CYS A 172 3.20 16.63 -0.64
CA CYS A 172 2.20 16.36 0.40
C CYS A 172 0.79 16.25 -0.20
N ASP A 173 0.05 15.22 0.21
CA ASP A 173 -1.33 14.97 -0.22
C ASP A 173 -2.39 15.91 0.40
N THR A 174 -2.01 16.73 1.38
CA THR A 174 -2.93 17.50 2.20
C THR A 174 -2.71 19.01 2.11
N CYS A 175 -1.46 19.48 2.19
CA CYS A 175 -1.12 20.91 2.18
C CYS A 175 -0.49 21.39 0.86
N ASP A 176 -0.43 20.52 -0.14
CA ASP A 176 0.20 20.78 -1.45
C ASP A 176 1.67 21.24 -1.36
N LEU A 177 2.38 20.93 -0.25
CA LEU A 177 3.82 21.13 -0.15
C LEU A 177 4.51 20.39 -1.30
N MET A 178 5.36 21.10 -2.03
CA MET A 178 6.14 20.57 -3.13
C MET A 178 7.60 20.97 -2.95
N GLU A 179 8.48 19.98 -2.76
CA GLU A 179 9.91 20.18 -2.63
C GLU A 179 10.69 19.31 -3.61
N VAL A 180 11.89 19.77 -3.97
CA VAL A 180 12.82 19.07 -4.86
C VAL A 180 14.14 18.90 -4.12
N PHE A 181 14.64 17.67 -4.09
CA PHE A 181 15.88 17.28 -3.42
C PHE A 181 16.92 16.78 -4.41
#